data_AF-W0DZA3-F1
#
_entry.id   AF-W0DZA3-F1
#
_cell.length_a   1.000
_cell.length_b   1.000
_cell.length_c   1.000
_cell.angle_alpha   90.00
_cell.angle_beta   90.00
_cell.angle_gamma   90.00
#
_symmetry.space_group_name_H-M   'P 1'
#
loop_
_entity.id
_entity.type
_entity.pdbx_description
1 polymer ?
#
loop_
_entity_poly.entity_id
_entity_poly.type
_entity_poly.pdbx_seq_one_letter_code
_entity_poly.pdbx_strand_id
1 'polypeptide(L)' 'MLGLAHQHQNILYSAVVSEPDADWQGETGAVHEKVVDDYPDLTAHRVYLCGPPMMLSLAKHAFITAGLDEQHFIA' A
#
# COMPACT_ATOMS: atom_id res chain seq x y z
N MET A 1 2.83 4.93 -14.08
CA MET A 1 2.98 5.52 -12.73
C MET A 1 4.25 6.33 -12.60
N LEU A 2 5.44 5.79 -12.91
CA LEU A 2 6.71 6.54 -12.81
C LEU A 2 6.71 7.87 -13.58
N GLY A 3 6.17 7.91 -14.81
CA GLY A 3 6.05 9.15 -15.57
C GLY A 3 5.22 10.23 -14.87
N LEU A 4 4.12 9.84 -14.20
CA LEU A 4 3.27 10.76 -13.43
C LEU A 4 3.97 11.22 -12.16
N ALA A 5 4.64 10.31 -11.44
CA ALA A 5 5.39 10.64 -10.23
C ALA A 5 6.53 11.64 -10.51
N HIS A 6 7.23 11.51 -11.65
CA HIS A 6 8.25 12.48 -12.04
C HIS A 6 7.69 13.87 -12.37
N GLN A 7 6.43 13.95 -12.81
CA GLN A 7 5.79 15.22 -13.17
C GLN A 7 5.11 15.91 -11.98
N HIS A 8 4.77 15.17 -10.92
CA HIS A 8 3.99 15.65 -9.80
C HIS A 8 4.61 15.25 -8.47
N GLN A 9 5.11 16.23 -7.70
CA GLN A 9 5.80 15.99 -6.42
C GLN A 9 4.93 15.34 -5.34
N ASN A 10 3.60 15.42 -5.47
CA ASN A 10 2.64 14.83 -4.56
C ASN A 10 2.25 13.39 -4.94
N ILE A 11 2.89 12.79 -5.94
CA ILE A 11 2.67 11.41 -6.36
C ILE A 11 3.95 10.63 -6.14
N LEU A 12 3.89 9.65 -5.24
CA LEU A 12 4.96 8.69 -5.01
C LEU A 12 4.51 7.32 -5.54
N TYR A 13 5.45 6.53 -6.04
CA TYR A 13 5.18 5.18 -6.54
C TYR A 13 6.20 4.21 -5.96
N SER A 14 5.70 3.20 -5.24
CA SER A 14 6.49 2.10 -4.70
C SER A 14 5.99 0.80 -5.32
N ALA A 15 6.89 0.05 -5.95
CA ALA A 15 6.60 -1.30 -6.44
C ALA A 15 7.09 -2.32 -5.41
N VAL A 16 6.21 -3.25 -5.03
CA VAL A 16 6.49 -4.31 -4.06
C VAL A 16 6.19 -5.66 -4.70
N VAL A 17 7.16 -6.58 -4.65
CA VAL A 17 7.04 -7.92 -5.26
C VAL A 17 7.18 -9.00 -4.20
N SER A 18 6.14 -9.81 -4.00
CA SER A 18 6.13 -10.87 -2.97
C SER A 18 7.13 -12.00 -3.27
N GLU A 19 7.20 -12.40 -4.53
CA GLU A 19 8.06 -13.48 -5.03
C GLU A 19 8.96 -12.90 -6.14
N PRO A 20 10.07 -12.25 -5.78
CA PRO A 20 10.92 -11.58 -6.74
C PRO A 20 11.81 -12.55 -7.52
N ASP A 21 12.07 -12.23 -8.79
CA ASP A 21 13.16 -12.82 -9.54
C ASP A 21 14.53 -12.34 -9.02
N ALA A 22 15.61 -13.05 -9.39
CA ALA A 22 16.95 -12.81 -8.86
C ALA A 22 17.53 -11.41 -9.18
N ASP A 23 17.01 -10.75 -10.20
CA ASP A 23 17.43 -9.42 -10.64
C ASP A 23 16.60 -8.28 -10.04
N TRP A 24 15.57 -8.58 -9.25
CA TRP A 24 14.78 -7.58 -8.55
C TRP A 24 15.60 -6.90 -7.45
N GLN A 25 15.59 -5.56 -7.45
CA GLN A 25 16.31 -4.74 -6.47
C GLN A 25 15.38 -3.82 -5.67
N GLY A 26 14.06 -3.93 -5.88
CA GLY A 26 13.07 -3.11 -5.18
C GLY A 26 12.55 -3.75 -3.91
N GLU A 27 11.48 -3.17 -3.37
CA GLU A 27 10.83 -3.67 -2.16
C GLU A 27 10.20 -5.04 -2.39
N THR A 28 10.20 -5.87 -1.35
CA THR A 28 9.68 -7.25 -1.40
C THR A 28 8.69 -7.51 -0.29
N GLY A 29 7.79 -8.47 -0.48
CA GLY A 29 6.82 -8.88 0.53
C GLY A 29 5.39 -8.44 0.22
N ALA A 30 4.53 -8.40 1.24
CA ALA A 30 3.13 -8.05 1.07
C ALA A 30 2.91 -6.53 1.09
N VAL A 31 2.23 -6.00 0.07
CA VAL A 31 2.06 -4.55 -0.10
C VAL A 31 1.38 -3.87 1.09
N HIS A 32 0.45 -4.54 1.78
CA HIS A 32 -0.25 -3.95 2.93
C HIS A 32 0.62 -3.84 4.18
N GLU A 33 1.57 -4.75 4.37
CA GLU A 33 2.56 -4.65 5.44
C GLU A 33 3.51 -3.48 5.16
N LYS A 34 3.99 -3.38 3.91
CA LYS A 34 4.86 -2.28 3.49
C LYS A 34 4.22 -0.90 3.66
N VAL A 35 2.91 -0.78 3.39
CA VAL A 35 2.17 0.47 3.64
C VAL A 35 2.17 0.82 5.12
N VAL A 36 1.99 -0.14 6.04
CA VAL A 36 2.02 0.12 7.47
C VAL A 36 3.42 0.47 7.96
N ASP A 37 4.46 -0.13 7.39
CA ASP A 37 5.86 0.20 7.70
C ASP A 37 6.21 1.64 7.28
N ASP A 38 5.81 2.03 6.06
CA ASP A 38 6.09 3.37 5.52
C ASP A 38 5.18 4.44 6.15
N TYR A 39 3.96 4.08 6.57
CA TYR A 39 2.94 4.95 7.14
C TYR A 39 2.33 4.31 8.41
N PRO A 40 3.02 4.40 9.56
CA PRO A 40 2.57 3.75 10.80
C PRO A 40 1.30 4.38 11.41
N ASP A 41 0.87 5.55 10.93
CA ASP A 41 -0.37 6.21 11.30
C ASP A 41 -1.20 6.58 10.06
N LEU A 42 -2.34 5.91 9.91
CA LEU A 42 -3.28 6.09 8.81
C LEU A 42 -4.50 6.95 9.18
N THR A 43 -4.53 7.59 10.35
CA THR A 43 -5.66 8.41 10.82
C THR A 43 -6.04 9.53 9.84
N ALA A 44 -5.04 10.14 9.20
CA ALA A 44 -5.23 11.23 8.22
C ALA A 44 -5.35 10.75 6.77
N HIS A 45 -5.43 9.43 6.53
CA HIS A 45 -5.37 8.85 5.21
C HIS A 45 -6.72 8.34 4.71
N ARG A 46 -6.81 8.19 3.40
CA ARG A 46 -7.90 7.47 2.72
C ARG A 46 -7.28 6.46 1.76
N VAL A 47 -7.71 5.21 1.87
CA VAL A 47 -7.15 4.10 1.13
C VAL A 47 -8.12 3.65 0.07
N TYR A 48 -7.63 3.61 -1.16
CA TYR A 48 -8.30 2.99 -2.30
C TYR A 48 -7.53 1.73 -2.66
N LEU A 49 -8.16 0.57 -2.56
CA LEU A 49 -7.51 -0.73 -2.73
C LEU A 49 -8.27 -1.57 -3.75
N CYS A 50 -7.57 -2.37 -4.53
CA CYS A 50 -8.18 -3.33 -5.44
C CYS A 50 -7.30 -4.57 -5.51
N GLY A 51 -7.92 -5.75 -5.52
CA GLY A 51 -7.19 -7.01 -5.62
C GLY A 51 -7.99 -8.22 -5.11
N PRO A 52 -7.31 -9.36 -4.88
CA PRO A 52 -7.96 -10.59 -4.45
C PRO A 52 -8.67 -10.44 -3.10
N PRO A 53 -9.82 -11.11 -2.88
CA PRO A 53 -10.60 -10.99 -1.64
C PRO A 53 -9.79 -11.26 -0.35
N MET A 54 -8.87 -12.22 -0.40
CA MET A 54 -7.97 -12.53 0.72
C MET A 54 -7.07 -11.34 1.06
N MET A 55 -6.47 -10.70 0.06
CA MET A 55 -5.60 -9.54 0.25
C MET A 55 -6.39 -8.34 0.79
N LEU A 56 -7.58 -8.07 0.24
CA LEU A 56 -8.44 -6.98 0.72
C LEU A 56 -8.77 -7.14 2.21
N SER A 57 -9.08 -8.36 2.63
CA SER A 57 -9.42 -8.65 4.03
C SER A 57 -8.24 -8.43 4.97
N LEU A 58 -7.05 -8.90 4.60
CA LEU A 58 -5.81 -8.70 5.37
C LEU A 58 -5.43 -7.22 5.45
N ALA A 59 -5.45 -6.52 4.32
CA ALA A 59 -5.12 -5.11 4.24
C ALA A 59 -6.09 -4.24 5.07
N LYS A 60 -7.40 -4.49 4.99
CA LYS A 60 -8.40 -3.77 5.78
C LYS A 60 -8.11 -3.88 7.28
N HIS A 61 -7.81 -5.10 7.75
CA HIS A 61 -7.49 -5.33 9.16
C HIS A 61 -6.20 -4.59 9.58
N ALA A 62 -5.14 -4.70 8.78
CA ALA A 62 -3.87 -4.03 9.05
C ALA A 62 -4.02 -2.50 9.10
N PHE A 63 -4.74 -1.92 8.14
CA PHE A 63 -4.89 -0.47 8.05
C PHE A 63 -5.78 0.11 9.15
N ILE A 64 -6.87 -0.56 9.53
CA ILE A 64 -7.69 -0.13 10.66
C ILE A 64 -6.88 -0.21 11.96
N THR A 65 -6.03 -1.23 12.11
CA THR A 65 -5.11 -1.34 13.26
C THR A 65 -4.10 -0.19 13.30
N ALA A 66 -3.65 0.28 12.14
CA ALA A 66 -2.81 1.47 11.98
C ALA A 66 -3.59 2.80 12.06
N GLY A 67 -4.87 2.79 12.45
CA GLY A 67 -5.67 4.00 12.71
C GLY A 67 -6.53 4.49 11.55
N LEU A 68 -6.60 3.75 10.42
CA LEU A 68 -7.51 4.11 9.33
C LEU A 68 -8.98 4.01 9.78
N ASP A 69 -9.75 5.08 9.60
CA ASP A 69 -11.20 5.04 9.75
C ASP A 69 -11.81 4.08 8.70
N GLU A 70 -12.70 3.19 9.12
CA GLU A 70 -13.35 2.23 8.22
C GLU A 70 -14.09 2.91 7.06
N GLN A 71 -14.65 4.12 7.26
CA GLN A 71 -15.30 4.91 6.20
C GLN A 71 -14.32 5.41 5.14
N HIS A 72 -13.02 5.39 5.44
CA HIS A 72 -11.93 5.79 4.55
C HIS A 72 -11.24 4.60 3.87
N PHE A 73 -11.75 3.38 4.04
CA PHE A 73 -11.33 2.20 3.29
C PHE A 73 -12.30 1.92 2.14
N ILE A 74 -11.84 2.10 0.90
CA ILE A 74 -12.61 1.87 -0.33
C ILE A 74 -11.96 0.73 -1.11
N ALA A 75 -12.67 -0.38 -1.28
CA ALA A 75 -12.21 -1.58 -1.98
C ALA A 75 -13.25 -2.16 -2.94
#